data_AF-A0A8J3QX00-F1
#
_entry.id   AF-A0A8J3QX00-F1
#
_cell.length_a   1.000
_cell.length_b   1.000
_cell.length_c   1.000
_cell.angle_alpha   90.00
_cell.angle_beta   90.00
_cell.angle_gamma   90.00
#
_symmetry.space_group_name_H-M   'P 1'
#
loop_
_entity.id
_entity.type
_entity.pdbx_description
1 polymer ?
#
loop_
_entity_poly.entity_id
_entity_poly.type
_entity_poly.pdbx_seq_one_letter_code
_entity_poly.pdbx_strand_id
1 'polypeptide(L)'
;MTTDEFAFDLPDDAPPDMRAIAMLGQGLSTLRAAVADLAEQHRQLRDQVAGLGPGGRGGAQDTVPGPLRWADLDRTQASTTWIRLINWVGWLTARYQLAEELPHCWAHHPPLVEELTALATAWHAAYDDGAASDAGLHWLDSLARTRSRIREWDDHTRCRNGTHNERHIDLPWPADWRDQALDVALADVATRPFPEDSGSAGRLGDQP
;
A
#
# COMPACT_ATOMS: atom_id res chain seq x y z
N MET A 1 -22.20 -25.43 -32.42
CA MET A 1 -23.40 -26.29 -32.59
C MET A 1 -23.47 -27.16 -31.36
N THR A 2 -24.08 -26.64 -30.30
CA THR A 2 -24.30 -27.38 -29.04
C THR A 2 -25.52 -28.25 -29.27
N THR A 3 -25.31 -29.56 -29.35
CA THR A 3 -26.39 -30.54 -29.49
C THR A 3 -27.30 -30.40 -28.27
N ASP A 4 -28.55 -30.03 -28.50
CA ASP A 4 -29.60 -30.07 -27.49
C ASP A 4 -29.88 -31.54 -27.19
N GLU A 5 -29.12 -32.09 -26.23
CA GLU A 5 -29.08 -33.52 -25.91
C GLU A 5 -30.40 -34.04 -25.33
N PHE A 6 -31.37 -33.16 -25.02
CA PHE A 6 -32.64 -33.51 -24.36
C PHE A 6 -33.87 -32.82 -24.96
N ALA A 7 -33.83 -32.37 -26.21
CA ALA A 7 -35.04 -31.91 -26.92
C ALA A 7 -35.95 -33.11 -27.23
N PHE A 8 -36.87 -33.41 -26.30
CA PHE A 8 -37.89 -34.43 -26.48
C PHE A 8 -39.13 -33.76 -27.10
N ASP A 9 -39.34 -33.96 -28.41
CA ASP A 9 -40.51 -33.45 -29.12
C ASP A 9 -41.74 -34.26 -28.69
N LEU A 10 -42.58 -33.64 -27.84
CA LEU A 10 -43.76 -34.28 -27.26
C LEU A 10 -44.92 -34.26 -28.30
N PRO A 11 -45.65 -35.36 -28.53
CA PRO A 11 -46.85 -35.37 -29.36
C PRO A 11 -47.90 -34.36 -28.88
N ASP A 12 -48.66 -33.75 -29.80
CA ASP A 12 -49.68 -32.73 -29.51
C ASP A 12 -50.74 -33.21 -28.48
N ASP A 13 -50.94 -34.52 -28.34
CA ASP A 13 -51.91 -35.19 -27.47
C ASP A 13 -51.33 -35.79 -26.17
N ALA A 14 -50.11 -35.41 -25.77
CA ALA A 14 -49.47 -36.00 -24.61
C ALA A 14 -50.26 -35.78 -23.29
N PRO A 15 -50.39 -36.83 -22.44
CA PRO A 15 -51.04 -36.72 -21.13
C PRO A 15 -50.35 -35.69 -20.20
N PRO A 16 -51.13 -35.10 -19.28
CA PRO A 16 -50.73 -33.91 -18.52
C PRO A 16 -49.52 -34.11 -17.60
N ASP A 17 -49.27 -35.33 -17.15
CA ASP A 17 -48.10 -35.73 -16.37
C ASP A 17 -46.80 -35.71 -17.20
N MET A 18 -46.83 -36.17 -18.46
CA MET A 18 -45.68 -36.08 -19.36
C MET A 18 -45.38 -34.62 -19.77
N ARG A 19 -46.41 -33.79 -19.92
CA ARG A 19 -46.22 -32.34 -20.12
C ARG A 19 -45.55 -31.66 -18.91
N ALA A 20 -45.93 -32.04 -17.69
CA ALA A 20 -45.31 -31.51 -16.47
C ALA A 20 -43.82 -31.92 -16.35
N ILE A 21 -43.47 -33.15 -16.70
CA ILE A 21 -42.08 -33.63 -16.73
C ILE A 21 -41.27 -32.88 -17.80
N ALA A 22 -41.84 -32.67 -19.00
CA ALA A 22 -41.19 -31.90 -20.05
C ALA A 22 -40.93 -30.44 -19.62
N MET A 23 -41.90 -29.79 -18.96
CA MET A 23 -41.73 -28.45 -18.42
C MET A 23 -40.63 -28.38 -17.35
N LEU A 24 -40.53 -29.37 -16.47
CA LEU A 24 -39.45 -29.47 -15.48
C LEU A 24 -38.08 -29.70 -16.15
N GLY A 25 -38.03 -30.56 -17.17
CA GLY A 25 -36.82 -30.78 -17.97
C GLY A 25 -36.35 -29.50 -18.66
N GLN A 26 -37.27 -28.75 -19.26
CA GLN A 26 -36.97 -27.47 -19.89
C GLN A 26 -36.53 -26.41 -18.87
N GLY A 27 -37.14 -26.38 -17.68
CA GLY A 27 -36.71 -25.52 -16.57
C GLY A 27 -35.31 -25.86 -16.07
N LEU A 28 -34.98 -27.14 -15.91
CA LEU A 28 -33.65 -27.60 -15.49
C LEU A 28 -32.58 -27.28 -16.54
N SER A 29 -32.88 -27.45 -17.83
CA SER A 29 -31.98 -27.07 -18.93
C SER A 29 -31.74 -25.56 -18.95
N THR A 30 -32.78 -24.76 -18.71
CA THR A 30 -32.67 -23.29 -18.61
C THR A 30 -31.79 -22.89 -17.42
N LEU A 31 -31.99 -23.50 -16.26
CA LEU A 31 -31.15 -23.25 -15.07
C LEU A 31 -29.70 -23.68 -15.29
N ARG A 32 -29.47 -24.84 -15.90
CA ARG A 32 -28.12 -25.31 -16.25
C ARG A 32 -27.41 -24.35 -17.20
N ALA A 33 -28.11 -23.84 -18.21
CA ALA A 33 -27.57 -22.84 -19.13
C ALA A 33 -27.24 -21.53 -18.41
N ALA A 34 -28.13 -21.03 -17.54
CA ALA A 34 -27.90 -19.82 -16.76
C ALA A 34 -26.70 -19.95 -15.78
N VAL A 35 -26.53 -21.12 -15.15
CA VAL A 35 -25.37 -21.38 -14.27
C VAL A 35 -24.07 -21.46 -15.07
N ALA A 36 -24.08 -22.04 -16.27
CA ALA A 36 -22.92 -22.07 -17.14
C ALA A 36 -22.52 -20.65 -17.61
N ASP A 37 -23.51 -19.82 -17.95
CA ASP A 37 -23.28 -18.42 -18.33
C ASP A 37 -22.73 -17.60 -17.17
N LEU A 38 -23.29 -17.75 -15.96
CA LEU A 38 -22.76 -17.09 -14.76
C LEU A 38 -21.34 -17.53 -14.42
N ALA A 39 -21.01 -18.81 -14.59
CA ALA A 39 -19.65 -19.32 -14.40
C ALA A 39 -18.67 -18.70 -15.41
N GLU A 40 -19.10 -18.50 -16.65
CA GLU A 40 -18.30 -17.82 -17.68
C GLU A 40 -18.13 -16.34 -17.37
N GLN A 41 -19.21 -15.63 -17.04
CA GLN A 41 -19.16 -14.23 -16.60
C GLN A 41 -18.23 -14.06 -15.40
N HIS A 42 -18.25 -14.98 -14.43
CA HIS A 42 -17.36 -14.94 -13.27
C HIS A 42 -15.89 -15.22 -13.64
N ARG A 43 -15.60 -16.12 -14.61
CA ARG A 43 -14.24 -16.29 -15.16
C ARG A 43 -13.78 -15.03 -15.86
N GLN A 44 -14.60 -14.48 -16.75
CA GLN A 44 -14.28 -13.28 -17.51
C GLN A 44 -14.06 -12.06 -16.60
N LEU A 45 -14.89 -11.86 -15.56
CA LEU A 45 -14.70 -10.80 -14.59
C LEU A 45 -13.42 -10.99 -13.78
N ARG A 46 -13.10 -12.23 -13.37
CA ARG A 46 -11.84 -12.53 -12.68
C ARG A 46 -10.63 -12.24 -13.57
N ASP A 47 -10.69 -12.63 -14.84
CA ASP A 47 -9.60 -12.40 -15.80
C ASP A 47 -9.46 -10.91 -16.15
N GLN A 48 -10.57 -10.16 -16.20
CA GLN A 48 -10.53 -8.71 -16.30
C GLN A 48 -9.89 -8.08 -15.06
N VAL A 49 -10.29 -8.49 -13.85
CA VAL A 49 -9.70 -8.00 -12.59
C VAL A 49 -8.22 -8.41 -12.46
N ALA A 50 -7.85 -9.60 -12.94
CA ALA A 50 -6.46 -10.07 -12.99
C ALA A 50 -5.63 -9.36 -14.07
N GLY A 51 -6.26 -9.02 -15.21
CA GLY A 51 -5.70 -8.16 -16.26
C GLY A 51 -5.58 -6.70 -15.82
N LEU A 52 -6.39 -6.29 -14.84
CA LEU A 52 -6.26 -5.05 -14.06
C LEU A 52 -5.28 -5.21 -12.88
N GLY A 53 -4.59 -6.36 -12.78
CA GLY A 53 -3.46 -6.57 -11.87
C GLY A 53 -2.25 -5.68 -12.21
N PRO A 54 -1.31 -5.52 -11.27
CA PRO A 54 -0.51 -4.30 -11.06
C PRO A 54 0.68 -4.12 -12.02
N GLY A 55 0.58 -4.57 -13.28
CA GLY A 55 1.72 -4.69 -14.18
C GLY A 55 1.51 -4.18 -15.61
N GLY A 56 0.35 -3.63 -15.95
CA GLY A 56 -0.04 -3.40 -17.36
C GLY A 56 -0.31 -1.96 -17.74
N ARG A 57 0.73 -1.10 -17.76
CA ARG A 57 0.75 0.21 -18.44
C ARG A 57 -0.11 1.33 -17.80
N GLY A 58 0.48 2.04 -16.84
CA GLY A 58 -0.04 3.29 -16.27
C GLY A 58 1.05 4.12 -15.56
N GLY A 59 2.14 4.45 -16.28
CA GLY A 59 3.40 5.02 -15.77
C GLY A 59 3.37 6.43 -15.17
N ALA A 60 2.38 6.78 -14.32
CA ALA A 60 2.42 7.98 -13.48
C ALA A 60 1.46 7.96 -12.27
N GLN A 61 0.52 7.00 -12.16
CA GLN A 61 -0.68 7.21 -11.32
C GLN A 61 -0.79 6.27 -10.09
N ASP A 62 -0.01 5.19 -10.03
CA ASP A 62 -0.08 4.18 -8.96
C ASP A 62 1.11 4.16 -8.00
N THR A 63 2.03 5.12 -8.14
CA THR A 63 3.22 5.20 -7.28
C THR A 63 2.97 6.09 -6.06
N VAL A 64 3.48 5.68 -4.89
CA VAL A 64 3.53 6.58 -3.72
C VAL A 64 4.52 7.71 -4.03
N PRO A 65 4.09 9.00 -4.03
CA PRO A 65 4.96 10.12 -4.37
C PRO A 65 6.17 10.20 -3.43
N GLY A 66 7.29 10.74 -3.91
CA GLY A 66 8.46 11.02 -3.07
C GLY A 66 8.99 12.44 -3.25
N PRO A 67 9.57 13.07 -2.21
CA PRO A 67 9.40 12.78 -0.77
C PRO A 67 8.01 13.24 -0.26
N LEU A 68 7.41 12.46 0.63
CA LEU A 68 6.06 12.71 1.15
C LEU A 68 6.09 12.99 2.65
N ARG A 69 5.33 14.00 3.09
CA ARG A 69 5.10 14.33 4.50
C ARG A 69 3.61 14.30 4.77
N TRP A 70 3.14 13.31 5.54
CA TRP A 70 1.71 13.15 5.81
C TRP A 70 1.06 14.38 6.43
N ALA A 71 1.79 15.11 7.29
CA ALA A 71 1.32 16.33 7.93
C ALA A 71 1.03 17.48 6.96
N ASP A 72 1.65 17.47 5.77
CA ASP A 72 1.54 18.55 4.78
C ASP A 72 0.46 18.26 3.72
N LEU A 73 -0.16 17.07 3.76
CA LEU A 73 -1.14 16.66 2.75
C LEU A 73 -2.52 17.30 2.97
N ASP A 74 -3.10 17.82 1.90
CA ASP A 74 -4.52 18.13 1.88
C ASP A 74 -5.38 16.85 1.84
N ARG A 75 -6.70 17.00 1.99
CA ARG A 75 -7.65 15.86 2.02
C ARG A 75 -7.58 15.00 0.76
N THR A 76 -7.43 15.62 -0.40
CA THR A 76 -7.40 14.91 -1.69
C THR A 76 -6.09 14.14 -1.81
N GLN A 77 -4.97 14.80 -1.51
CA GLN A 77 -3.64 14.19 -1.52
C GLN A 77 -3.54 13.02 -0.53
N ALA A 78 -4.05 13.20 0.69
CA ALA A 78 -4.07 12.16 1.72
C ALA A 78 -4.91 10.95 1.26
N SER A 79 -6.10 11.19 0.69
CA SER A 79 -6.97 10.13 0.17
C SER A 79 -6.27 9.30 -0.92
N THR A 80 -5.68 9.98 -1.91
CA THR A 80 -4.94 9.31 -2.98
C THR A 80 -3.71 8.55 -2.45
N THR A 81 -2.98 9.14 -1.50
CA THR A 81 -1.80 8.51 -0.89
C THR A 81 -2.19 7.27 -0.11
N TRP A 82 -3.29 7.30 0.65
CA TRP A 82 -3.80 6.15 1.38
C TRP A 82 -4.12 4.97 0.46
N ILE A 83 -4.85 5.20 -0.64
CA ILE A 83 -5.20 4.14 -1.59
C ILE A 83 -3.94 3.50 -2.18
N ARG A 84 -2.96 4.32 -2.59
CA ARG A 84 -1.68 3.83 -3.13
C ARG A 84 -0.90 3.03 -2.10
N LEU A 85 -0.80 3.53 -0.88
CA LEU A 85 -0.10 2.84 0.20
C LEU A 85 -0.77 1.51 0.54
N ILE A 86 -2.10 1.46 0.66
CA ILE A 86 -2.84 0.22 0.96
C ILE A 86 -2.59 -0.84 -0.13
N ASN A 87 -2.68 -0.46 -1.40
CA ASN A 87 -2.42 -1.36 -2.53
C ASN A 87 -0.97 -1.85 -2.53
N TRP A 88 -0.02 -0.94 -2.30
CA TRP A 88 1.40 -1.29 -2.23
C TRP A 88 1.73 -2.21 -1.06
N VAL A 89 1.15 -1.98 0.12
CA VAL A 89 1.29 -2.86 1.29
C VAL A 89 0.70 -4.24 1.00
N GLY A 90 -0.44 -4.31 0.31
CA GLY A 90 -1.02 -5.57 -0.15
C GLY A 90 -0.07 -6.35 -1.07
N TRP A 91 0.53 -5.66 -2.06
CA TRP A 91 1.56 -6.24 -2.93
C TRP A 91 2.79 -6.69 -2.14
N LEU A 92 3.32 -5.86 -1.25
CA LEU A 92 4.51 -6.16 -0.44
C LEU A 92 4.28 -7.41 0.40
N THR A 93 3.13 -7.48 1.06
CA THR A 93 2.74 -8.60 1.92
C THR A 93 2.65 -9.90 1.13
N ALA A 94 2.05 -9.88 -0.05
CA ALA A 94 1.96 -11.04 -0.94
C ALA A 94 3.34 -11.44 -1.50
N ARG A 95 4.14 -10.47 -1.94
CA ARG A 95 5.43 -10.69 -2.62
C ARG A 95 6.52 -11.22 -1.70
N TYR A 96 6.52 -10.78 -0.43
CA TYR A 96 7.54 -11.09 0.57
C TYR A 96 7.02 -11.94 1.74
N GLN A 97 5.77 -12.42 1.64
CA GLN A 97 5.10 -13.30 2.62
C GLN A 97 5.11 -12.69 4.04
N LEU A 98 4.65 -11.43 4.16
CA LEU A 98 4.71 -10.68 5.42
C LEU A 98 3.43 -10.80 6.26
N ALA A 99 2.49 -11.67 5.90
CA ALA A 99 1.18 -11.74 6.55
C ALA A 99 1.27 -12.05 8.06
N GLU A 100 2.30 -12.79 8.49
CA GLU A 100 2.54 -13.13 9.90
C GLU A 100 3.35 -12.07 10.66
N GLU A 101 3.96 -11.13 9.93
CA GLU A 101 4.85 -10.11 10.49
C GLU A 101 4.16 -8.76 10.57
N LEU A 102 3.46 -8.35 9.53
CA LEU A 102 2.80 -7.05 9.44
C LEU A 102 1.38 -7.14 10.06
N PRO A 103 1.10 -6.42 11.17
CA PRO A 103 -0.20 -6.51 11.81
C PRO A 103 -1.30 -5.94 10.90
N HIS A 104 -2.49 -6.57 10.90
CA HIS A 104 -3.64 -6.13 10.12
C HIS A 104 -4.06 -4.68 10.42
N CYS A 105 -3.82 -4.21 11.64
CA CYS A 105 -4.12 -2.85 12.07
C CYS A 105 -2.99 -1.84 11.81
N TRP A 106 -2.01 -2.14 10.94
CA TRP A 106 -0.88 -1.24 10.62
C TRP A 106 -1.34 0.20 10.31
N ALA A 107 -2.48 0.36 9.64
CA ALA A 107 -3.04 1.67 9.26
C ALA A 107 -3.47 2.53 10.47
N HIS A 108 -3.69 1.91 11.64
CA HIS A 108 -4.01 2.61 12.90
C HIS A 108 -2.77 3.09 13.64
N HIS A 109 -1.57 2.76 13.17
CA HIS A 109 -0.31 3.11 13.83
C HIS A 109 0.46 4.14 12.99
N PRO A 110 0.38 5.45 13.30
CA PRO A 110 1.00 6.49 12.48
C PRO A 110 2.49 6.26 12.20
N PRO A 111 3.31 5.77 13.15
CA PRO A 111 4.72 5.47 12.84
C PRO A 111 4.92 4.33 11.84
N LEU A 112 4.05 3.32 11.83
CA LEU A 112 4.09 2.29 10.79
C LEU A 112 3.65 2.84 9.43
N VAL A 113 2.67 3.75 9.41
CA VAL A 113 2.25 4.43 8.18
C VAL A 113 3.41 5.22 7.57
N GLU A 114 4.13 6.01 8.38
CA GLU A 114 5.32 6.76 7.95
C GLU A 114 6.43 5.84 7.40
N GLU A 115 6.76 4.80 8.17
CA GLU A 115 7.79 3.82 7.80
C GLU A 115 7.46 3.07 6.50
N LEU A 116 6.23 2.58 6.35
CA LEU A 116 5.77 1.89 5.14
C LEU A 116 5.69 2.83 3.94
N THR A 117 5.30 4.08 4.14
CA THR A 117 5.31 5.11 3.09
C THR A 117 6.73 5.33 2.58
N ALA A 118 7.69 5.53 3.49
CA ALA A 118 9.09 5.73 3.13
C ALA A 118 9.65 4.52 2.38
N LEU A 119 9.33 3.30 2.83
CA LEU A 119 9.75 2.07 2.16
C LEU A 119 9.13 1.92 0.76
N ALA A 120 7.87 2.32 0.58
CA ALA A 120 7.18 2.32 -0.71
C ALA A 120 7.79 3.33 -1.69
N THR A 121 8.00 4.56 -1.25
CA THR A 121 8.68 5.60 -2.03
C THR A 121 10.08 5.16 -2.44
N ALA A 122 10.85 4.56 -1.52
CA ALA A 122 12.18 4.04 -1.81
C ALA A 122 12.14 2.86 -2.80
N TRP A 123 11.12 2.02 -2.75
CA TRP A 123 10.94 0.94 -3.73
C TRP A 123 10.75 1.51 -5.13
N HIS A 124 9.84 2.47 -5.29
CA HIS A 124 9.60 3.10 -6.58
C HIS A 124 10.87 3.76 -7.12
N ALA A 125 11.61 4.50 -6.29
CA ALA A 125 12.87 5.12 -6.69
C ALA A 125 13.96 4.11 -7.07
N ALA A 126 14.03 2.96 -6.39
CA ALA A 126 15.04 1.93 -6.65
C ALA A 126 14.82 1.16 -7.96
N TYR A 127 13.59 1.16 -8.48
CA TYR A 127 13.19 0.45 -9.69
C TYR A 127 12.69 1.39 -10.80
N ASP A 128 12.96 2.70 -10.68
CA ASP A 128 12.65 3.69 -11.71
C ASP A 128 13.71 3.71 -12.82
N ASP A 129 13.32 4.24 -13.98
CA ASP A 129 14.22 4.39 -15.12
C ASP A 129 15.32 5.41 -14.78
N GLY A 130 16.56 4.93 -14.63
CA GLY A 130 17.72 5.75 -14.26
C GLY A 130 18.21 5.55 -12.83
N ALA A 131 17.59 4.64 -12.06
CA ALA A 131 18.13 4.22 -10.78
C ALA A 131 19.53 3.59 -10.93
N ALA A 132 20.36 3.73 -9.89
CA ALA A 132 21.65 3.05 -9.83
C ALA A 132 21.45 1.52 -9.87
N SER A 133 22.39 0.79 -10.47
CA SER A 133 22.27 -0.67 -10.65
C SER A 133 22.19 -1.46 -9.33
N ASP A 134 22.66 -0.88 -8.24
CA ASP A 134 22.62 -1.45 -6.88
C ASP A 134 21.45 -0.92 -6.03
N ALA A 135 20.63 -0.01 -6.53
CA ALA A 135 19.54 0.60 -5.76
C ALA A 135 18.53 -0.42 -5.23
N GLY A 136 18.21 -1.45 -6.03
CA GLY A 136 17.36 -2.56 -5.60
C GLY A 136 17.95 -3.36 -4.44
N LEU A 137 19.29 -3.52 -4.38
CA LEU A 137 19.97 -4.19 -3.28
C LEU A 137 19.87 -3.36 -1.99
N HIS A 138 20.14 -2.05 -2.07
CA HIS A 138 19.99 -1.14 -0.92
C HIS A 138 18.55 -1.09 -0.40
N TRP A 139 17.57 -1.20 -1.30
CA TRP A 139 16.17 -1.28 -0.91
C TRP A 139 15.85 -2.59 -0.17
N LEU A 140 16.39 -3.73 -0.60
CA LEU A 140 16.22 -5.01 0.10
C LEU A 140 16.84 -4.98 1.50
N ASP A 141 18.00 -4.36 1.66
CA ASP A 141 18.62 -4.15 2.98
C ASP A 141 17.73 -3.26 3.87
N SER A 142 17.12 -2.23 3.30
CA SER A 142 16.16 -1.37 3.99
C SER A 142 14.91 -2.15 4.42
N LEU A 143 14.36 -2.98 3.53
CA LEU A 143 13.25 -3.88 3.84
C LEU A 143 13.58 -4.82 5.01
N ALA A 144 14.78 -5.41 5.05
CA ALA A 144 15.19 -6.28 6.14
C ALA A 144 15.21 -5.55 7.50
N ARG A 145 15.68 -4.30 7.52
CA ARG A 145 15.68 -3.45 8.72
C ARG A 145 14.25 -3.06 9.13
N THR A 146 13.39 -2.71 8.17
CA THR A 146 11.99 -2.38 8.44
C THR A 146 11.23 -3.59 9.00
N ARG A 147 11.45 -4.81 8.48
CA ARG A 147 10.85 -6.04 9.03
C ARG A 147 11.21 -6.26 10.50
N SER A 148 12.45 -5.98 10.88
CA SER A 148 12.87 -6.09 12.28
C SER A 148 12.10 -5.10 13.17
N ARG A 149 11.97 -3.83 12.74
CA ARG A 149 11.18 -2.81 13.46
C ARG A 149 9.69 -3.15 13.56
N ILE A 150 9.09 -3.72 12.51
CA ILE A 150 7.68 -4.15 12.51
C ILE A 150 7.47 -5.22 13.59
N ARG A 151 8.37 -6.18 13.71
CA ARG A 151 8.29 -7.23 14.73
C ARG A 151 8.44 -6.68 16.14
N GLU A 152 9.41 -5.80 16.37
CA GLU A 152 9.60 -5.09 17.64
C GLU A 152 8.37 -4.27 18.02
N TRP A 153 7.71 -3.64 17.04
CA TRP A 153 6.49 -2.87 17.29
C TRP A 153 5.36 -3.74 17.83
N ASP A 154 5.16 -4.91 17.24
CA ASP A 154 4.12 -5.85 17.66
C ASP A 154 4.35 -6.36 19.09
N ASP A 155 5.59 -6.52 19.55
CA ASP A 155 5.87 -6.88 20.94
C ASP A 155 5.31 -5.85 21.94
N HIS A 156 5.21 -4.57 21.53
CA HIS A 156 4.71 -3.47 22.35
C HIS A 156 3.20 -3.24 22.22
N THR A 157 2.60 -3.49 21.04
CA THR A 157 1.17 -3.25 20.80
C THR A 157 0.31 -4.52 20.86
N ARG A 158 0.92 -5.71 20.78
CA ARG A 158 0.27 -7.03 20.77
C ARG A 158 -0.87 -7.11 19.75
N CYS A 159 -0.56 -6.74 18.51
CA CYS A 159 -1.53 -6.55 17.44
C CYS A 159 -1.71 -7.75 16.49
N ARG A 160 -0.88 -8.80 16.64
CA ARG A 160 -0.74 -9.90 15.67
C ARG A 160 -1.99 -10.74 15.38
N ASN A 161 -2.95 -10.84 16.30
CA ASN A 161 -4.08 -11.77 16.19
C ASN A 161 -5.46 -11.09 16.04
N GLY A 162 -5.50 -9.93 15.38
CA GLY A 162 -6.76 -9.18 15.19
C GLY A 162 -7.24 -8.45 16.44
N THR A 163 -6.46 -8.49 17.52
CA THR A 163 -6.59 -7.57 18.66
C THR A 163 -5.85 -6.29 18.32
N HIS A 164 -6.46 -5.12 18.51
CA HIS A 164 -5.76 -3.83 18.41
C HIS A 164 -5.65 -3.23 19.82
N ASN A 165 -4.44 -2.92 20.25
CA ASN A 165 -4.23 -2.10 21.44
C ASN A 165 -3.42 -0.86 21.05
N GLU A 166 -3.80 0.28 21.62
CA GLU A 166 -2.98 1.47 21.51
C GLU A 166 -1.62 1.22 22.18
N ARG A 167 -0.57 1.79 21.60
CA ARG A 167 0.77 1.72 22.18
C ARG A 167 0.74 2.43 23.53
N HIS A 168 0.88 1.67 24.61
CA HIS A 168 1.03 2.24 25.93
C HIS A 168 2.46 2.78 26.09
N ILE A 169 2.60 4.07 26.38
CA ILE A 169 3.89 4.70 26.67
C ILE A 169 4.09 4.63 28.18
N ASP A 170 4.83 3.62 28.63
CA ASP A 170 5.08 3.40 30.07
C ASP A 170 5.96 4.48 30.72
N LEU A 171 6.75 5.18 29.90
CA LEU A 171 7.69 6.22 30.35
C LEU A 171 7.27 7.58 29.80
N PRO A 172 6.63 8.44 30.62
CA PRO A 172 6.31 9.79 30.18
C PRO A 172 7.61 10.56 29.94
N TRP A 173 7.70 11.16 28.75
CA TRP A 173 8.81 12.06 28.43
C TRP A 173 8.73 13.32 29.32
N PRO A 174 9.84 13.81 29.90
CA PRO A 174 9.82 14.94 30.83
C PRO A 174 9.13 16.16 30.23
N ALA A 175 8.25 16.84 30.96
CA ALA A 175 7.45 17.95 30.41
C ALA A 175 8.31 19.16 30.02
N ASP A 176 9.39 19.39 30.74
CA ASP A 176 10.35 20.48 30.59
C ASP A 176 11.49 20.19 29.61
N TRP A 177 11.43 19.05 28.90
CA TRP A 177 12.48 18.64 27.96
C TRP A 177 12.82 19.70 26.91
N ARG A 178 11.80 20.47 26.46
CA ARG A 178 11.99 21.52 25.46
C ARG A 178 12.79 22.68 26.02
N ASP A 179 12.44 23.10 27.23
CA ASP A 179 13.08 24.23 27.89
C ASP A 179 14.54 23.86 28.20
N GLN A 180 14.78 22.66 28.73
CA GLN A 180 16.13 22.12 28.94
C GLN A 180 16.95 22.08 27.63
N ALA A 181 16.34 21.61 26.53
CA ALA A 181 17.02 21.56 25.24
C ALA A 181 17.33 22.96 24.67
N LEU A 182 16.41 23.92 24.84
CA LEU A 182 16.61 25.31 24.43
C LEU A 182 17.72 25.98 25.23
N ASP A 183 17.78 25.76 26.54
CA ASP A 183 18.84 26.31 27.39
C ASP A 183 20.22 25.82 26.95
N VAL A 184 20.36 24.51 26.70
CA VAL A 184 21.62 23.94 26.19
C VAL A 184 21.97 24.51 24.82
N ALA A 185 20.99 24.63 23.92
CA ALA A 185 21.22 25.19 22.59
C ALA A 185 21.63 26.67 22.64
N LEU A 186 20.99 27.47 23.49
CA LEU A 186 21.33 28.88 23.71
C LEU A 186 22.74 29.03 24.29
N ALA A 187 23.09 28.21 25.28
CA ALA A 187 24.42 28.19 25.87
C ALA A 187 25.49 27.83 24.83
N ASP A 188 25.25 26.81 24.00
CA ASP A 188 26.14 26.43 22.90
C ASP A 188 26.30 27.57 21.89
N VAL A 189 25.20 28.13 21.38
CA VAL A 189 25.23 29.24 20.42
C VAL A 189 25.97 30.46 20.96
N ALA A 190 25.80 30.78 22.25
CA ALA A 190 26.48 31.90 22.90
C ALA A 190 28.01 31.75 22.94
N THR A 191 28.54 30.53 22.85
CA THR A 191 29.99 30.25 22.83
C THR A 191 30.59 30.22 21.41
N ARG A 192 29.76 30.22 20.36
CA ARG A 192 30.23 30.14 18.98
C ARG A 192 30.74 31.51 18.49
N PRO A 193 31.87 31.55 17.76
CA PRO A 193 32.33 32.80 17.16
C PRO A 193 31.34 33.29 16.11
N PHE A 194 31.21 34.60 15.98
CA PHE A 194 30.46 35.19 14.87
C PHE A 194 31.13 34.82 13.54
N PRO A 195 30.35 34.67 12.45
CA PRO A 195 30.94 34.50 11.13
C PRO A 195 31.84 35.71 10.84
N GLU A 196 33.09 35.46 10.42
CA GLU A 196 33.96 36.55 9.99
C GLU A 196 33.32 37.25 8.80
N ASP A 197 33.09 38.55 8.93
CA ASP A 197 32.76 39.39 7.78
C ASP A 197 33.90 39.20 6.77
N SER A 198 33.58 38.55 5.65
CA SER A 198 34.45 38.53 4.48
C SER A 198 34.42 39.93 3.86
N GLY A 199 34.99 40.89 4.58
CA GLY A 199 35.08 42.29 4.23
C GLY A 199 35.97 42.44 3.01
N SER A 200 35.32 42.86 1.93
CA SER A 200 35.83 43.75 0.90
C SER A 200 36.82 44.80 1.45
N ALA A 201 38.10 44.43 1.55
CA ALA A 201 39.19 45.35 1.83
C ALA A 201 40.43 44.92 1.02
N GLY A 202 40.60 45.49 -0.18
CA GLY A 202 41.80 45.16 -0.96
C GLY A 202 41.95 45.73 -2.38
N ARG A 203 41.72 47.05 -2.58
CA ARG A 203 42.63 47.96 -3.33
C ARG A 203 41.97 49.29 -3.68
N LEU A 204 42.08 50.28 -2.79
CA LEU A 204 42.52 51.59 -3.21
C LEU A 204 44.02 51.66 -2.90
N GLY A 205 44.83 51.19 -3.86
CA GLY A 205 46.27 51.38 -3.86
C GLY A 205 46.56 52.52 -4.81
N ASP A 206 46.66 53.71 -4.22
CA ASP A 206 47.24 54.92 -4.81
C ASP A 206 48.72 54.65 -5.15
N GLN A 207 49.20 55.08 -6.32
CA GLN A 207 50.63 55.25 -6.64
C GLN A 207 50.79 56.02 -7.99
N PRO A 208 51.93 56.71 -8.19
CA PRO A 208 52.06 58.17 -8.20
C PRO A 208 52.04 58.84 -9.58
#